data_AF-A4XXV2-F1
#
_entry.id   AF-A4XXV2-F1
#
_cell.length_a   1.000
_cell.length_b   1.000
_cell.length_c   1.000
_cell.angle_alpha   90.00
_cell.angle_beta   90.00
_cell.angle_gamma   90.00
#
_symmetry.space_group_name_H-M   'P 1'
#
loop_
_entity.id
_entity.type
_entity.pdbx_description
1 polymer ?
#
loop_
_entity_poly.entity_id
_entity_poly.type
_entity_poly.pdbx_seq_one_letter_code
_entity_poly.pdbx_strand_id
1 'polypeptide(L)'
;MMKRMMGLLAMVAASAVADEADVYLLATVQLGGSNLAQSIFLHEPQITTLEDCQEAVRVGQRDRDWQRYHHIFMRDRFQGFTGHLDYRCVFSTQRFSGWNDRARYSHPYLIGIDENANLKVERMPSQAQCASTLARLPAARRAQSRCAVGNQNLL
;
A
#
# COMPACT_ATOMS: atom_id res chain seq x y z
N MET A 1 58.84 -35.85 8.39
CA MET A 1 58.33 -35.08 7.23
C MET A 1 56.91 -35.53 6.94
N MET A 2 55.90 -34.68 7.20
CA MET A 2 54.77 -34.47 6.28
C MET A 2 53.96 -33.27 6.79
N LYS A 3 54.10 -32.14 6.10
CA LYS A 3 53.18 -30.99 6.16
C LYS A 3 51.80 -31.44 5.68
N ARG A 4 50.71 -31.11 6.37
CA ARG A 4 49.43 -30.91 5.70
C ARG A 4 48.69 -29.68 6.20
N MET A 5 48.56 -28.77 5.25
CA MET A 5 47.88 -27.49 5.20
C MET A 5 46.59 -27.41 6.03
N MET A 6 46.55 -26.32 6.79
CA MET A 6 45.37 -25.67 7.32
C MET A 6 44.62 -24.99 6.15
N GLY A 7 43.35 -25.31 5.97
CA GLY A 7 42.46 -24.65 5.02
C GLY A 7 41.16 -24.30 5.72
N LEU A 8 41.09 -23.11 6.33
CA LEU A 8 39.83 -22.54 6.80
C LEU A 8 39.06 -22.02 5.57
N LEU A 9 38.01 -22.75 5.19
CA LEU A 9 36.98 -22.22 4.30
C LEU A 9 36.17 -21.18 5.08
N ALA A 10 36.40 -19.89 4.82
CA ALA A 10 35.49 -18.84 5.25
C ALA A 10 34.25 -18.88 4.36
N MET A 11 33.17 -19.50 4.86
CA MET A 11 31.84 -19.37 4.26
C MET A 11 31.37 -17.93 4.47
N VAL A 12 31.43 -17.13 3.40
CA VAL A 12 30.73 -15.85 3.32
C VAL A 12 29.23 -16.18 3.27
N ALA A 13 28.57 -16.14 4.41
CA ALA A 13 27.11 -16.13 4.47
C ALA A 13 26.66 -14.81 3.84
N ALA A 14 26.17 -14.86 2.61
CA ALA A 14 25.41 -13.76 2.04
C ALA A 14 24.12 -13.63 2.86
N SER A 15 24.10 -12.69 3.79
CA SER A 15 22.86 -12.24 4.43
C SER A 15 21.99 -11.71 3.30
N ALA A 16 21.00 -12.49 2.86
CA ALA A 16 19.89 -11.95 2.11
C ALA A 16 19.25 -10.92 3.04
N VAL A 17 19.50 -9.64 2.79
CA VAL A 17 18.71 -8.55 3.36
C VAL A 17 17.30 -8.80 2.86
N ALA A 18 16.47 -9.37 3.72
CA ALA A 18 15.04 -9.32 3.54
C ALA A 18 14.69 -7.83 3.56
N ASP A 19 14.19 -7.32 2.44
CA ASP A 19 13.75 -5.93 2.35
C ASP A 19 12.73 -5.70 3.46
N GLU A 20 13.07 -4.84 4.42
CA GLU A 20 12.29 -4.69 5.64
C GLU A 20 10.93 -4.10 5.27
N ALA A 21 9.86 -4.80 5.66
CA ALA A 21 8.51 -4.38 5.31
C ALA A 21 8.12 -3.17 6.15
N ASP A 22 7.74 -2.09 5.49
CA ASP A 22 7.26 -0.88 6.15
C ASP A 22 5.75 -0.90 6.34
N VAL A 23 5.28 -0.16 7.34
CA VAL A 23 3.86 0.08 7.53
C VAL A 23 3.40 1.22 6.64
N TYR A 24 2.30 0.96 5.93
CA TYR A 24 1.59 1.91 5.11
C TYR A 24 0.13 2.02 5.57
N LEU A 25 -0.41 3.23 5.49
CA LEU A 25 -1.85 3.47 5.46
C LEU A 25 -2.32 3.55 4.01
N LEU A 26 -3.07 2.55 3.58
CA LEU A 26 -3.84 2.59 2.33
C LEU A 26 -5.18 3.26 2.60
N ALA A 27 -5.37 4.45 2.04
CA ALA A 27 -6.67 5.12 2.02
C ALA A 27 -7.31 4.96 0.64
N THR A 28 -8.53 4.43 0.59
CA THR A 28 -9.30 4.24 -0.64
C THR A 28 -10.65 4.95 -0.53
N VAL A 29 -11.01 5.72 -1.56
CA VAL A 29 -12.36 6.27 -1.71
C VAL A 29 -13.06 5.57 -2.87
N GLN A 30 -14.21 4.97 -2.60
CA GLN A 30 -15.13 4.51 -3.63
C GLN A 30 -16.10 5.65 -3.95
N LEU A 31 -16.11 6.10 -5.21
CA LEU A 31 -17.04 7.15 -5.64
C LEU A 31 -18.41 6.53 -5.94
N GLY A 32 -19.41 6.86 -5.11
CA GLY A 32 -20.77 6.33 -5.22
C GLY A 32 -21.38 6.53 -6.60
N GLY A 33 -22.07 5.51 -7.11
CA GLY A 33 -22.62 5.51 -8.47
C GLY A 33 -21.61 5.18 -9.58
N SER A 34 -20.38 4.82 -9.23
CA SER A 34 -19.36 4.42 -10.20
C SER A 34 -18.50 3.24 -9.71
N ASN A 35 -17.88 2.52 -10.65
CA ASN A 35 -16.85 1.52 -10.35
C ASN A 35 -15.47 2.16 -10.13
N LEU A 36 -15.39 3.49 -9.99
CA LEU A 36 -14.15 4.23 -9.86
C LEU A 36 -13.77 4.34 -8.37
N ALA A 37 -12.67 3.69 -8.01
CA ALA A 37 -12.00 3.92 -6.73
C ALA A 37 -10.74 4.76 -6.93
N GLN A 38 -10.43 5.63 -5.97
CA GLN A 38 -9.14 6.30 -5.88
C GLN A 38 -8.40 5.83 -4.63
N SER A 39 -7.09 5.62 -4.73
CA SER A 39 -6.28 5.15 -3.60
C SER A 39 -4.97 5.92 -3.47
N ILE A 40 -4.52 6.08 -2.22
CA ILE A 40 -3.21 6.63 -1.87
C ILE A 40 -2.54 5.73 -0.83
N PHE A 41 -1.21 5.76 -0.83
CA PHE A 41 -0.34 4.91 -0.02
C PHE A 41 0.54 5.80 0.87
N LEU A 42 0.26 5.85 2.15
CA LEU A 42 0.89 6.80 3.07
C LEU A 42 1.86 6.08 3.98
N HIS A 43 3.10 6.54 4.03
CA HIS A 43 4.13 6.00 4.92
C HIS A 43 4.66 7.11 5.82
N GLU A 44 4.88 6.73 7.07
CA GLU A 44 5.37 7.60 8.13
C GLU A 44 6.45 6.83 8.88
N PRO A 45 7.72 7.26 8.83
CA PRO A 45 8.83 6.51 9.44
C PRO A 45 8.65 6.22 10.94
N GLN A 46 7.91 7.08 11.64
CA GLN A 46 7.59 6.93 13.06
C GLN A 46 6.47 5.92 13.37
N ILE A 47 5.79 5.37 12.36
CA ILE A 47 4.74 4.35 12.50
C ILE A 47 5.31 3.04 11.94
N THR A 48 5.77 2.17 12.83
CA THR A 48 6.44 0.92 12.47
C THR A 48 5.61 -0.34 12.75
N THR A 49 4.46 -0.18 13.40
CA THR A 49 3.54 -1.29 13.74
C THR A 49 2.15 -1.06 13.14
N LEU A 50 1.43 -2.15 12.85
CA LEU A 50 0.05 -2.04 12.39
C LEU A 50 -0.85 -1.45 13.48
N GLU A 51 -0.57 -1.76 14.75
CA GLU A 51 -1.28 -1.25 15.92
C GLU A 51 -1.17 0.27 16.02
N ASP A 52 0.04 0.83 15.86
CA ASP A 52 0.25 2.28 15.82
C ASP A 52 -0.48 2.94 14.65
N CYS A 53 -0.46 2.30 13.48
CA CYS A 53 -1.21 2.79 12.33
C CYS A 53 -2.72 2.78 12.61
N GLN A 54 -3.25 1.70 13.18
CA GLN A 54 -4.67 1.56 13.50
C GLN A 54 -5.11 2.60 14.53
N GLU A 55 -4.29 2.84 15.55
CA GLU A 55 -4.55 3.88 16.55
C GLU A 55 -4.53 5.28 15.92
N ALA A 56 -3.55 5.56 15.05
CA ALA A 56 -3.50 6.82 14.30
C ALA A 56 -4.75 7.02 13.43
N VAL A 57 -5.24 5.97 12.77
CA VAL A 57 -6.50 6.01 12.00
C VAL A 57 -7.70 6.27 12.90
N ARG A 58 -7.78 5.57 14.05
CA ARG A 58 -8.87 5.72 15.01
C ARG A 58 -8.97 7.14 15.56
N VAL A 59 -7.82 7.72 15.95
CA VAL A 59 -7.71 9.11 16.41
C VAL A 59 -8.09 10.08 15.28
N GLY A 60 -7.51 9.89 14.09
CA GLY A 60 -7.80 10.74 12.92
C GLY A 60 -9.26 10.76 12.51
N GLN A 61 -9.95 9.63 12.59
CA GLN A 61 -11.39 9.55 12.31
C GLN A 61 -12.25 10.18 13.41
N ARG A 62 -11.91 9.94 14.69
CA ARG A 62 -12.67 10.46 15.84
C ARG A 62 -12.54 11.97 15.97
N ASP A 63 -11.30 12.46 15.96
CA ASP A 63 -10.97 13.85 16.28
C ASP A 63 -10.97 14.73 15.02
N ARG A 64 -11.08 14.12 13.84
CA ARG A 64 -10.95 14.77 12.52
C ARG A 64 -9.60 15.45 12.31
N ASP A 65 -8.60 15.03 13.08
CA ASP A 65 -7.24 15.55 13.05
C ASP A 65 -6.23 14.40 12.90
N TRP A 66 -5.47 14.44 11.82
CA TRP A 66 -4.63 13.35 11.34
C TRP A 66 -3.16 13.54 11.67
N GLN A 67 -2.85 14.11 12.85
CA GLN A 67 -1.52 14.56 13.29
C GLN A 67 -0.35 13.59 13.05
N ARG A 68 -0.57 12.28 13.14
CA ARG A 68 0.50 11.27 12.98
C ARG A 68 0.84 10.96 11.52
N TYR A 69 -0.02 11.35 10.58
CA TYR A 69 0.23 11.24 9.14
C TYR A 69 0.29 12.63 8.53
N HIS A 70 1.43 13.00 7.97
CA HIS A 70 1.69 14.32 7.38
C HIS A 70 0.83 14.63 6.15
N HIS A 71 -0.01 13.69 5.72
CA HIS A 71 -0.69 13.75 4.44
C HIS A 71 -1.97 12.92 4.41
N ILE A 72 -3.14 13.48 4.75
CA ILE A 72 -4.40 12.72 4.72
C ILE A 72 -5.53 13.41 3.95
N PHE A 73 -6.33 12.58 3.28
CA PHE A 73 -7.55 12.90 2.56
C PHE A 73 -8.55 13.70 3.41
N MET A 74 -8.68 14.98 3.08
CA MET A 74 -9.75 15.80 3.62
C MET A 74 -11.05 15.50 2.87
N ARG A 75 -12.09 15.08 3.62
CA ARG A 75 -13.41 14.70 3.09
C ARG A 75 -14.09 15.81 2.28
N ASP A 76 -13.72 17.06 2.57
CA ASP A 76 -14.19 18.29 1.94
C ASP A 76 -13.76 18.43 0.46
N ARG A 77 -12.74 17.69 0.00
CA ARG A 77 -12.25 17.70 -1.39
C ARG A 77 -13.10 16.82 -2.34
N PHE A 78 -14.08 16.08 -1.83
CA PHE A 78 -14.99 15.23 -2.62
C PHE A 78 -16.33 15.91 -2.95
N GLN A 79 -16.34 17.23 -3.11
CA GLN A 79 -17.57 18.00 -3.32
C GLN A 79 -18.39 17.43 -4.49
N GLY A 80 -19.65 17.06 -4.20
CA GLY A 80 -20.60 16.53 -5.18
C GLY A 80 -20.71 15.01 -5.27
N PHE A 81 -19.89 14.22 -4.55
CA PHE A 81 -19.98 12.76 -4.52
C PHE A 81 -20.15 12.21 -3.10
N THR A 82 -21.05 11.25 -2.93
CA THR A 82 -21.08 10.39 -1.73
C THR A 82 -19.96 9.36 -1.86
N GLY A 83 -18.78 9.66 -1.30
CA GLY A 83 -17.65 8.74 -1.27
C GLY A 83 -17.66 7.85 -0.02
N HIS A 84 -17.48 6.54 -0.19
CA HIS A 84 -17.18 5.63 0.92
C HIS A 84 -15.67 5.54 1.10
N LEU A 85 -15.16 5.97 2.26
CA LEU A 85 -13.74 5.92 2.59
C LEU A 85 -13.42 4.64 3.37
N ASP A 86 -12.46 3.87 2.87
CA ASP A 86 -11.86 2.70 3.53
C ASP A 86 -10.40 3.00 3.86
N TYR A 87 -10.01 2.73 5.11
CA TYR A 87 -8.65 2.91 5.62
C TYR A 87 -8.12 1.55 6.06
N ARG A 88 -6.95 1.16 5.53
CA ARG A 88 -6.33 -0.13 5.79
C ARG A 88 -4.86 0.07 6.14
N CYS A 89 -4.47 -0.35 7.34
CA CYS A 89 -3.08 -0.49 7.74
C CYS A 89 -2.52 -1.79 7.17
N VAL A 90 -1.39 -1.71 6.48
CA VAL A 90 -0.78 -2.82 5.75
C VAL A 90 0.74 -2.78 5.85
N PHE A 91 1.36 -3.94 5.70
CA PHE A 91 2.80 -4.05 5.48
C PHE A 91 3.10 -3.99 3.98
N SER A 92 4.21 -3.37 3.59
CA SER A 92 4.69 -3.45 2.21
C SER A 92 6.20 -3.40 2.12
N THR A 93 6.76 -4.28 1.30
CA THR A 93 8.13 -4.16 0.79
C THR A 93 8.19 -3.26 -0.45
N GLN A 94 7.03 -2.89 -1.02
CA GLN A 94 6.95 -1.99 -2.17
C GLN A 94 7.00 -0.53 -1.71
N ARG A 95 7.75 0.28 -2.45
CA ARG A 95 7.91 1.71 -2.18
C ARG A 95 7.03 2.52 -3.11
N PHE A 96 6.49 3.61 -2.58
CA PHE A 96 5.63 4.53 -3.32
C PHE A 96 6.20 5.94 -3.23
N SER A 97 6.11 6.70 -4.32
CA SER A 97 6.46 8.13 -4.29
C SER A 97 5.59 8.87 -3.27
N GLY A 98 6.08 9.97 -2.70
CA GLY A 98 5.28 10.82 -1.82
C GLY A 98 3.96 11.26 -2.45
N TRP A 99 2.91 11.38 -1.62
CA TRP A 99 1.61 11.88 -2.08
C TRP A 99 1.66 13.38 -2.35
N ASN A 100 0.93 13.82 -3.38
CA ASN A 100 0.76 15.22 -3.72
C ASN A 100 -0.72 15.49 -3.99
N ASP A 101 -1.32 16.36 -3.20
CA ASP A 101 -2.76 16.67 -3.25
C ASP A 101 -3.20 17.32 -4.57
N ARG A 102 -2.27 17.92 -5.32
CA ARG A 102 -2.50 18.53 -6.64
C ARG A 102 -2.27 17.58 -7.80
N ALA A 103 -1.65 16.41 -7.56
CA ALA A 103 -1.37 15.45 -8.62
C ALA A 103 -2.65 14.73 -9.08
N ARG A 104 -2.77 14.53 -10.40
CA ARG A 104 -3.92 13.86 -11.00
C ARG A 104 -3.90 12.35 -10.70
N TYR A 105 -5.01 11.83 -10.19
CA TYR A 105 -5.28 10.39 -10.10
C TYR A 105 -5.38 9.79 -11.50
N SER A 106 -4.29 9.19 -11.95
CA SER A 106 -4.10 8.76 -13.35
C SER A 106 -3.35 7.44 -13.46
N HIS A 107 -3.04 6.80 -12.34
CA HIS A 107 -2.25 5.59 -12.28
C HIS A 107 -3.14 4.41 -11.89
N PRO A 108 -3.61 3.59 -12.84
CA PRO A 108 -4.45 2.45 -12.52
C PRO A 108 -3.63 1.37 -11.83
N TYR A 109 -4.14 0.85 -10.72
CA TYR A 109 -3.51 -0.16 -9.90
C TYR A 109 -4.47 -1.31 -9.62
N LEU A 110 -3.94 -2.54 -9.69
CA LEU A 110 -4.52 -3.69 -9.02
C LEU A 110 -3.88 -3.77 -7.64
N ILE A 111 -4.69 -3.62 -6.60
CA ILE A 111 -4.27 -3.56 -5.21
C ILE A 111 -4.80 -4.81 -4.52
N GLY A 112 -3.92 -5.60 -3.93
CA GLY A 112 -4.26 -6.78 -3.14
C GLY A 112 -3.71 -6.69 -1.72
N ILE A 113 -4.49 -7.15 -0.74
CA ILE A 113 -4.07 -7.25 0.66
C ILE A 113 -4.34 -8.68 1.11
N ASP A 114 -3.29 -9.42 1.48
CA ASP A 114 -3.48 -10.79 1.97
C ASP A 114 -3.98 -10.83 3.43
N GLU A 115 -4.18 -12.04 3.95
CA GLU A 115 -4.70 -12.28 5.30
C GLU A 115 -3.75 -11.80 6.41
N ASN A 116 -2.46 -11.61 6.09
CA ASN A 116 -1.44 -11.10 7.00
C ASN A 116 -1.23 -9.58 6.81
N ALA A 117 -2.15 -8.90 6.14
CA ALA A 117 -2.09 -7.48 5.82
C ALA A 117 -0.91 -7.09 4.93
N ASN A 118 -0.31 -8.02 4.16
CA ASN A 118 0.72 -7.67 3.19
C ASN A 118 0.10 -7.09 1.94
N LEU A 119 0.54 -5.89 1.58
CA LEU A 119 0.15 -5.16 0.40
C LEU A 119 0.94 -5.63 -0.81
N LYS A 120 0.22 -5.95 -1.88
CA LYS A 120 0.76 -6.08 -3.23
C LYS A 120 0.06 -5.10 -4.17
N VAL A 121 0.84 -4.28 -4.87
CA VAL A 121 0.34 -3.33 -5.87
C VAL A 121 0.98 -3.61 -7.22
N GLU A 122 0.16 -3.73 -8.25
CA GLU A 122 0.58 -3.87 -9.64
C GLU A 122 0.06 -2.71 -10.47
N ARG A 123 0.95 -2.07 -11.23
CA ARG A 123 0.58 -1.00 -12.16
C ARG A 123 -0.11 -1.59 -13.39
N MET A 124 -1.32 -1.13 -13.66
CA MET A 124 -2.11 -1.57 -14.81
C MET A 124 -2.10 -0.51 -15.92
N PRO A 125 -2.12 -0.91 -17.20
CA PRO A 125 -2.12 0.06 -18.31
C PRO A 125 -3.38 0.91 -18.40
N SER A 126 -4.52 0.38 -17.93
CA SER A 126 -5.80 1.10 -17.86
C SER A 126 -6.70 0.53 -16.78
N GLN A 127 -7.74 1.26 -16.39
CA GLN A 127 -8.76 0.74 -15.47
C GLN A 127 -9.53 -0.45 -16.03
N ALA A 128 -9.82 -0.44 -17.34
CA ALA A 128 -10.48 -1.56 -18.00
C ALA A 128 -9.64 -2.85 -17.90
N GLN A 129 -8.32 -2.74 -18.11
CA GLN A 129 -7.42 -3.87 -17.96
C GLN A 129 -7.27 -4.32 -16.50
N CYS A 130 -7.31 -3.38 -15.54
CA CYS A 130 -7.38 -3.74 -14.13
C CYS A 130 -8.63 -4.57 -13.85
N ALA A 131 -9.82 -4.09 -14.24
CA ALA A 131 -11.08 -4.77 -13.98
C ALA A 131 -11.12 -6.18 -14.62
N SER A 132 -10.65 -6.29 -15.86
CA SER A 132 -10.52 -7.60 -16.55
C SER A 132 -9.56 -8.54 -15.82
N THR A 133 -8.46 -8.03 -15.29
CA THR A 133 -7.49 -8.84 -14.53
C THR A 133 -8.06 -9.27 -13.19
N LEU A 134 -8.69 -8.36 -12.44
CA LEU A 134 -9.39 -8.65 -11.19
C LEU A 134 -10.45 -9.75 -11.37
N ALA A 135 -11.27 -9.65 -12.43
CA ALA A 135 -12.30 -10.64 -12.74
C ALA A 135 -11.75 -12.03 -13.03
N ARG A 136 -10.50 -12.15 -13.52
CA ARG A 136 -9.83 -13.42 -13.81
C ARG A 136 -9.09 -14.03 -12.62
N LEU A 137 -8.89 -13.29 -11.54
CA LEU A 137 -8.25 -13.83 -10.33
C LEU A 137 -9.10 -14.95 -9.72
N PRO A 138 -8.48 -15.95 -9.05
CA PRO A 138 -9.19 -16.90 -8.21
C PRO A 138 -10.06 -16.19 -7.17
N ALA A 139 -11.21 -16.78 -6.81
CA ALA A 139 -12.20 -16.12 -5.95
C ALA A 139 -11.62 -15.57 -4.63
N ALA A 140 -10.77 -16.35 -3.95
CA ALA A 140 -10.11 -15.92 -2.72
C ALA A 140 -9.23 -14.67 -2.92
N ARG A 141 -8.39 -14.67 -3.97
CA ARG A 141 -7.55 -13.52 -4.32
C ARG A 141 -8.36 -12.32 -4.80
N ARG A 142 -9.44 -12.55 -5.52
CA ARG A 142 -10.35 -11.49 -5.97
C ARG A 142 -11.03 -10.79 -4.81
N ALA A 143 -11.47 -11.52 -3.78
CA ALA A 143 -12.08 -10.94 -2.57
C ALA A 143 -11.10 -10.04 -1.79
N GLN A 144 -9.81 -10.34 -1.89
CA GLN A 144 -8.71 -9.61 -1.28
C GLN A 144 -8.12 -8.50 -2.19
N SER A 145 -8.68 -8.31 -3.39
CA SER A 145 -8.12 -7.40 -4.39
C SER A 145 -9.16 -6.39 -4.89
N ARG A 146 -8.68 -5.24 -5.34
CA ARG A 146 -9.51 -4.17 -5.91
C ARG A 146 -8.75 -3.40 -6.99
N CYS A 147 -9.50 -2.74 -7.85
CA CYS A 147 -8.97 -1.78 -8.79
C CYS A 147 -9.16 -0.37 -8.27
N ALA A 148 -8.12 0.45 -8.35
CA ALA A 148 -8.19 1.88 -8.03
C ALA A 148 -7.25 2.68 -8.93
N VAL A 149 -7.47 3.99 -9.01
CA VAL A 149 -6.48 4.92 -9.55
C VAL A 149 -5.76 5.64 -8.42
N GLY A 150 -4.43 5.69 -8.51
CA GLY A 150 -3.59 6.50 -7.63
C GLY A 150 -3.00 7.71 -8.35
N ASN A 151 -2.36 8.57 -7.57
CA ASN A 151 -1.53 9.69 -8.06
C ASN A 151 -0.05 9.53 -7.65
N GLN A 152 0.30 8.42 -7.00
CA GLN A 152 1.67 8.04 -6.62
C GLN A 152 2.22 6.99 -7.57
N ASN A 153 3.52 7.00 -7.81
CA ASN A 153 4.23 5.97 -8.57
C ASN A 153 4.67 4.84 -7.63
N LEU A 154 4.58 3.61 -8.13
CA LEU A 154 5.33 2.49 -7.59
C LEU A 154 6.80 2.66 -8.01
N LEU A 155 7.72 2.64 -7.03
CA LEU A 155 9.15 2.88 -7.22
C LEU A 155 9.93 1.57 -7.44
#